data_AF-A0A7C9GTS3-F1
#
_entry.id   AF-A0A7C9GTS3-F1
#
_cell.length_a   1.000
_cell.length_b   1.000
_cell.length_c   1.000
_cell.angle_alpha   90.00
_cell.angle_beta   90.00
_cell.angle_gamma   90.00
#
_symmetry.space_group_name_H-M   'P 1'
#
loop_
_entity.id
_entity.type
_entity.pdbx_description
1 polymer ?
#
loop_
_entity_poly.entity_id
_entity_poly.type
_entity_poly.pdbx_seq_one_letter_code
_entity_poly.pdbx_strand_id
1 'polypeptide(L)'
;MKHIINQNQCCKNGDDHRFYALEQEAVQYHRVVQLATLDLNFQSPDTFSQWNKRHPDLKETDWLTMFWQWQSRFPSLAELDWLRYGGKSLFTIVLNLAAIVRDTPEVIRARERLYVPNKLGNIR
;
A
#
# COMPACT_ATOMS: atom_id res chain seq x y z
N MET A 1 10.77 -26.57 50.24
CA MET A 1 11.12 -25.21 49.76
C MET A 1 12.49 -25.32 49.08
N LYS A 2 12.71 -25.02 47.80
CA LYS A 2 12.00 -24.23 46.79
C LYS A 2 12.20 -24.91 45.42
N HIS A 3 11.15 -24.96 44.58
CA HIS A 3 11.27 -25.39 43.18
C HIS A 3 12.10 -24.35 42.41
N ILE A 4 13.31 -24.73 42.01
CA ILE A 4 14.10 -23.95 41.06
C ILE A 4 13.54 -24.28 39.68
N ILE A 5 12.59 -23.48 39.20
CA ILE A 5 12.25 -23.47 37.78
C ILE A 5 13.50 -22.96 37.07
N ASN A 6 14.07 -23.81 36.22
CA ASN A 6 15.30 -23.54 35.48
C ASN A 6 15.14 -22.27 34.64
N GLN A 7 15.86 -21.20 35.01
CA GLN A 7 15.79 -19.90 34.35
C GLN A 7 16.11 -20.00 32.84
N ASN A 8 16.94 -20.97 32.43
CA ASN A 8 17.24 -21.23 31.01
C ASN A 8 16.05 -21.80 30.22
N GLN A 9 15.12 -22.51 30.89
CA GLN A 9 13.90 -23.00 30.26
C GLN A 9 12.90 -21.86 30.05
N CYS A 10 12.84 -20.91 30.99
CA CYS A 10 11.96 -19.75 30.91
C CYS A 10 12.41 -18.73 29.85
N CYS A 11 13.72 -18.49 29.73
CA CYS A 11 14.27 -17.60 28.69
C CYS A 11 14.09 -18.18 27.28
N LYS A 12 14.37 -19.47 27.07
CA LYS A 12 14.16 -20.14 25.78
C LYS A 12 12.70 -20.12 25.34
N ASN A 13 11.78 -20.44 26.25
CA ASN A 13 10.35 -20.36 25.95
C ASN A 13 9.94 -18.92 25.61
N GLY A 14 10.48 -17.91 26.31
CA GLY A 14 10.21 -16.50 26.03
C GLY A 14 10.71 -16.03 24.67
N ASP A 15 11.90 -16.46 24.26
CA ASP A 15 12.48 -16.16 22.95
C ASP A 15 11.72 -16.88 21.82
N ASP A 16 11.31 -18.13 22.02
CA ASP A 16 10.49 -18.89 21.07
C ASP A 16 9.11 -18.22 20.88
N HIS A 17 8.43 -17.84 21.96
CA HIS A 17 7.15 -17.12 21.88
C HIS A 17 7.28 -15.77 21.15
N ARG A 18 8.37 -15.03 21.37
CA ARG A 18 8.63 -13.78 20.66
C ARG A 18 8.89 -14.02 19.17
N PHE A 19 9.64 -15.07 18.84
CA PHE A 19 9.88 -15.45 17.44
C PHE A 19 8.58 -15.80 16.72
N TYR A 20 7.73 -16.64 17.31
CA TYR A 20 6.43 -16.98 16.74
C TYR A 20 5.51 -15.75 16.61
N ALA A 21 5.53 -14.82 17.57
CA ALA A 21 4.73 -13.60 17.48
C ALA A 21 5.16 -12.70 16.31
N LEU A 22 6.48 -12.55 16.10
CA LEU A 22 7.02 -11.80 14.96
C LEU A 22 6.68 -12.47 13.62
N GLU A 23 6.74 -13.79 13.55
CA GLU A 23 6.35 -14.54 12.36
C GLU A 23 4.87 -14.35 12.04
N GLN A 24 4.00 -14.44 13.05
CA GLN A 24 2.56 -14.17 12.88
C GLN A 24 2.30 -12.74 12.42
N GLU A 25 2.96 -11.75 13.02
CA GLU A 25 2.86 -10.34 12.60
C GLU A 25 3.29 -10.16 11.14
N ALA A 26 4.40 -10.79 10.73
CA ALA A 26 4.89 -10.74 9.36
C ALA A 26 3.89 -11.37 8.37
N VAL A 27 3.28 -12.51 8.72
CA VAL A 27 2.23 -13.16 7.90
C VAL A 27 0.99 -12.29 7.79
N GLN A 28 0.51 -11.71 8.90
CA GLN A 28 -0.63 -10.80 8.87
C GLN A 28 -0.35 -9.56 8.02
N TYR A 29 0.84 -8.97 8.18
CA TYR A 29 1.24 -7.81 7.39
C TYR A 29 1.35 -8.16 5.90
N HIS A 30 1.92 -9.32 5.57
CA HIS A 30 1.99 -9.79 4.19
C HIS A 30 0.60 -9.90 3.57
N ARG A 31 -0.39 -10.39 4.31
CA ARG A 31 -1.79 -10.44 3.87
C ARG A 31 -2.36 -9.05 3.57
N VAL A 32 -2.08 -8.06 4.42
CA VAL A 32 -2.50 -6.65 4.19
C VAL A 32 -1.93 -6.13 2.88
N VAL A 33 -0.63 -6.33 2.64
CA VAL A 33 0.05 -5.90 1.41
C VAL A 33 -0.53 -6.58 0.17
N GLN A 34 -0.77 -7.89 0.22
CA GLN A 34 -1.36 -8.63 -0.90
C GLN A 34 -2.77 -8.16 -1.24
N LEU A 35 -3.63 -7.96 -0.22
CA LEU A 35 -4.99 -7.48 -0.42
C LEU A 35 -5.00 -6.06 -0.99
N ALA A 36 -4.17 -5.15 -0.46
CA ALA A 36 -4.08 -3.79 -0.98
C ALA A 36 -3.60 -3.73 -2.43
N THR A 37 -2.64 -4.59 -2.79
CA THR A 37 -2.14 -4.71 -4.16
C THR A 37 -3.23 -5.20 -5.12
N LEU A 38 -3.98 -6.22 -4.70
CA LEU A 38 -5.08 -6.77 -5.48
C LEU A 38 -6.17 -5.71 -5.68
N ASP A 39 -6.63 -5.07 -4.62
CA ASP A 39 -7.62 -4.00 -4.63
C ASP A 39 -7.22 -2.88 -5.63
N LEU A 40 -5.97 -2.42 -5.56
CA LEU A 40 -5.46 -1.36 -6.45
C LEU A 40 -5.34 -1.80 -7.93
N ASN A 41 -5.01 -3.06 -8.18
CA ASN A 41 -4.92 -3.62 -9.52
C ASN A 41 -6.29 -3.84 -10.16
N PHE A 42 -7.31 -4.18 -9.36
CA PHE A 42 -8.67 -4.40 -9.84
C PHE A 42 -9.55 -3.16 -9.75
N GLN A 43 -8.99 -2.00 -9.37
CA GLN A 43 -9.76 -0.77 -9.20
C GLN A 43 -10.92 -0.93 -8.22
N SER A 44 -10.73 -1.79 -7.20
CA SER A 44 -11.68 -2.01 -6.12
C SER A 44 -11.03 -1.54 -4.84
N PRO A 45 -11.48 -0.45 -4.23
CA PRO A 45 -12.67 0.33 -4.55
C PRO A 45 -12.49 1.34 -5.70
N ASP A 46 -13.60 1.89 -6.19
CA ASP A 46 -13.71 2.73 -7.40
C ASP A 46 -12.78 3.95 -7.44
N THR A 47 -12.29 4.40 -6.28
CA THR A 47 -11.37 5.53 -6.18
C THR A 47 -10.16 5.23 -5.30
N PHE A 48 -9.03 5.85 -5.63
CA PHE A 48 -7.82 5.78 -4.81
C PHE A 48 -8.05 6.29 -3.37
N SER A 49 -8.93 7.27 -3.17
CA SER A 49 -9.25 7.77 -1.82
C SER A 49 -9.95 6.70 -0.96
N GLN A 50 -10.88 5.94 -1.56
CA GLN A 50 -11.51 4.81 -0.87
C GLN A 50 -10.51 3.69 -0.60
N TRP A 51 -9.59 3.43 -1.55
CA TRP A 51 -8.52 2.44 -1.38
C TRP A 51 -7.63 2.81 -0.19
N ASN A 52 -7.19 4.08 -0.13
CA ASN A 52 -6.37 4.60 0.95
C ASN A 52 -7.04 4.47 2.32
N LYS A 53 -8.36 4.70 2.41
CA LYS A 53 -9.12 4.54 3.66
C LYS A 53 -9.28 3.08 4.09
N ARG A 54 -9.30 2.15 3.14
CA ARG A 54 -9.48 0.71 3.42
C ARG A 54 -8.22 0.04 3.97
N HIS A 55 -7.05 0.63 3.72
CA HIS A 55 -5.76 0.04 4.11
C HIS A 55 -4.97 0.94 5.08
N PRO A 56 -5.50 1.24 6.29
CA PRO A 56 -4.83 2.10 7.25
C PRO A 56 -3.55 1.49 7.82
N ASP A 57 -3.42 0.16 7.80
CA ASP A 57 -2.31 -0.58 8.39
C ASP A 57 -1.10 -0.74 7.44
N LEU A 58 -1.16 -0.18 6.23
CA LEU A 58 -0.02 -0.22 5.29
C LEU A 58 1.12 0.64 5.81
N LYS A 59 2.34 0.09 5.80
CA LYS A 59 3.54 0.88 6.04
C LYS A 59 3.75 1.84 4.89
N GLU A 60 4.29 3.02 5.21
CA GLU A 60 4.52 4.09 4.25
C GLU A 60 5.36 3.66 3.04
N THR A 61 6.35 2.78 3.24
CA THR A 61 7.19 2.24 2.15
C THR A 61 6.41 1.42 1.12
N ASP A 62 5.48 0.58 1.59
CA ASP A 62 4.65 -0.25 0.72
C ASP A 62 3.57 0.59 0.05
N TRP A 63 2.98 1.53 0.80
CA TRP A 63 2.06 2.52 0.28
C TRP A 63 2.67 3.32 -0.89
N LEU A 64 3.89 3.84 -0.71
CA LEU A 64 4.59 4.63 -1.73
C LEU A 64 4.87 3.78 -2.96
N THR A 65 5.38 2.56 -2.78
CA THR A 65 5.62 1.62 -3.87
C THR A 65 4.37 1.39 -4.70
N MET A 66 3.24 1.08 -4.05
CA MET A 66 1.96 0.82 -4.72
C MET A 66 1.41 2.07 -5.40
N PHE A 67 1.45 3.22 -4.71
CA PHE A 67 0.98 4.50 -5.25
C PHE A 67 1.71 4.85 -6.55
N TRP A 68 3.03 4.73 -6.55
CA TRP A 68 3.87 5.06 -7.70
C TRP A 68 3.65 4.14 -8.90
N GLN A 69 3.32 2.87 -8.68
CA GLN A 69 2.95 1.92 -9.73
C GLN A 69 1.54 2.18 -10.28
N TRP A 70 0.64 2.65 -9.43
CA TRP A 70 -0.73 3.00 -9.82
C TRP A 70 -0.78 4.34 -10.56
N GLN A 71 -0.10 5.35 -10.03
CA GLN A 71 -0.05 6.71 -10.57
C GLN A 71 0.48 6.71 -12.01
N SER A 72 1.49 5.88 -12.33
CA SER A 72 2.09 5.81 -13.67
C SER A 72 1.13 5.41 -14.78
N ARG A 73 -0.05 4.88 -14.42
CA ARG A 73 -1.12 4.52 -15.36
C ARG A 73 -1.91 5.73 -15.85
N PHE A 74 -1.77 6.89 -15.20
CA PHE A 74 -2.57 8.09 -15.43
C PHE A 74 -1.69 9.24 -15.94
N PRO A 75 -1.74 9.57 -17.25
CA PRO A 75 -0.98 10.68 -17.82
C PRO A 75 -1.23 12.04 -17.11
N SER A 76 -2.47 12.30 -16.68
CA SER A 76 -2.79 13.52 -15.91
C SER A 76 -1.98 13.67 -14.63
N LEU A 77 -1.50 12.56 -14.06
CA LEU A 77 -0.71 12.56 -12.83
C LEU A 77 0.79 12.60 -13.09
N ALA A 78 1.28 12.68 -14.33
CA ALA A 78 2.72 12.65 -14.64
C ALA A 78 3.52 13.69 -13.86
N GLU A 79 2.90 14.85 -13.57
CA GLU A 79 3.46 15.90 -12.73
C GLU A 79 3.72 15.47 -11.28
N LEU A 80 3.27 14.32 -10.80
CA LEU A 80 3.62 13.84 -9.46
C LEU A 80 4.98 13.14 -9.42
N ASP A 81 5.54 12.70 -10.55
CA ASP A 81 6.74 11.86 -10.55
C ASP A 81 7.98 12.60 -10.03
N TRP A 82 8.06 13.94 -10.16
CA TRP A 82 9.15 14.71 -9.56
C TRP A 82 9.16 14.66 -8.03
N LEU A 83 8.01 14.45 -7.38
CA LEU A 83 7.92 14.30 -5.92
C LEU A 83 8.57 13.01 -5.44
N ARG A 84 8.64 11.98 -6.29
CA ARG A 84 9.23 10.66 -5.98
C ARG A 84 10.67 10.78 -5.49
N TYR A 85 11.46 11.67 -6.11
CA TYR A 85 12.89 11.82 -5.82
C TYR A 85 13.19 12.89 -4.77
N GLY A 86 12.17 13.64 -4.34
CA GLY A 86 12.34 14.81 -3.46
C GLY A 86 12.23 14.54 -1.96
N GLY A 87 12.13 13.27 -1.53
CA GLY A 87 11.97 12.90 -0.11
C GLY A 87 10.73 13.51 0.55
N LYS A 88 9.66 13.71 -0.21
CA LYS A 88 8.44 14.38 0.26
C LYS A 88 7.60 13.46 1.14
N SER A 89 6.96 14.04 2.16
CA SER A 89 6.05 13.29 3.03
C SER A 89 4.82 12.80 2.27
N LEU A 90 4.23 11.68 2.71
CA LEU A 90 2.96 11.16 2.19
C LEU A 90 1.86 12.23 2.15
N PHE A 91 1.78 13.08 3.16
CA PHE A 91 0.85 14.22 3.20
C PHE A 91 1.03 15.18 2.02
N THR A 92 2.28 15.51 1.68
CA THR A 92 2.59 16.39 0.53
C THR A 92 2.14 15.75 -0.78
N ILE A 93 2.37 14.44 -0.95
CA ILE A 93 1.96 13.70 -2.14
C ILE A 93 0.43 13.72 -2.28
N VAL A 94 -0.30 13.43 -1.21
CA VAL A 94 -1.78 13.41 -1.19
C VAL A 94 -2.36 14.80 -1.49
N LEU A 95 -1.76 15.88 -0.95
CA LEU A 95 -2.19 17.24 -1.25
C LEU A 95 -2.03 17.60 -2.73
N ASN A 96 -0.88 17.26 -3.34
CA ASN A 96 -0.64 17.54 -4.76
C ASN A 96 -1.54 16.69 -5.65
N LEU A 97 -1.76 15.42 -5.30
CA LEU A 97 -2.74 14.56 -5.98
C LEU A 97 -4.14 15.20 -5.98
N ALA A 98 -4.60 15.68 -4.83
CA ALA A 98 -5.91 16.33 -4.72
C ALA A 98 -6.00 17.61 -5.58
N ALA A 99 -4.92 18.40 -5.65
CA ALA A 99 -4.84 19.58 -6.50
C ALA A 99 -4.94 19.21 -7.99
N ILE A 100 -4.13 18.26 -8.45
CA ILE A 100 -4.15 17.81 -9.85
C ILE A 100 -5.51 17.24 -10.23
N VAL A 101 -6.12 16.40 -9.38
CA VAL A 101 -7.45 15.82 -9.65
C VAL A 101 -8.52 16.91 -9.77
N ARG A 102 -8.46 17.96 -8.94
CA ARG A 102 -9.38 19.11 -9.00
C ARG A 102 -9.21 19.89 -10.30
N ASP A 103 -7.97 20.07 -10.75
CA ASP A 103 -7.63 20.90 -11.90
C ASP A 103 -7.73 20.10 -13.23
N THR A 104 -7.81 18.76 -13.16
CA THR A 104 -8.00 17.87 -14.32
C THR A 104 -9.46 17.90 -14.81
N PRO A 105 -9.71 18.25 -16.09
CA PRO A 105 -11.05 18.27 -16.67
C PRO A 105 -11.78 16.93 -16.53
N GLU A 106 -13.10 16.97 -16.34
CA GLU A 106 -13.94 15.78 -16.16
C GLU A 106 -13.83 14.81 -17.33
N VAL A 107 -13.78 15.30 -18.56
CA VAL A 107 -13.60 14.48 -19.78
C VAL A 107 -12.30 13.67 -19.76
N ILE A 108 -11.22 14.23 -19.21
CA ILE A 108 -9.93 13.54 -19.07
C ILE A 108 -10.05 12.48 -17.97
N ARG A 109 -10.60 12.84 -16.79
CA ARG A 109 -10.83 11.89 -15.70
C ARG A 109 -11.73 10.73 -16.13
N ALA A 110 -12.77 10.99 -16.91
CA ALA A 110 -13.68 9.99 -17.45
C ALA A 110 -12.98 9.01 -18.39
N ARG A 111 -12.12 9.54 -19.28
CA ARG A 111 -11.29 8.71 -20.16
C ARG A 111 -10.32 7.85 -19.37
N GLU A 112 -9.62 8.42 -18.40
CA GLU A 112 -8.59 7.72 -17.64
C GLU A 112 -9.15 6.68 -16.66
N ARG A 113 -10.40 6.81 -16.22
CA ARG A 113 -11.09 5.75 -15.45
C ARG A 113 -11.06 4.38 -16.15
N LEU A 114 -10.99 4.37 -17.49
CA LEU A 114 -10.94 3.15 -18.30
C LEU A 114 -9.55 2.48 -18.30
N TYR A 115 -8.52 3.09 -17.73
CA TYR A 115 -7.14 2.58 -17.79
C TYR A 115 -6.85 1.45 -16.77
N VAL A 116 -7.74 1.19 -15.82
CA VAL A 116 -7.64 0.06 -14.87
C VAL A 116 -9.02 -0.62 -14.79
N PRO A 117 -9.15 -1.96 -14.73
CA PRO A 117 -8.27 -2.99 -15.25
C PRO A 117 -8.51 -3.19 -16.75
N ASN A 118 -7.46 -2.98 -17.55
CA ASN A 118 -7.37 -3.46 -18.92
C ASN A 118 -7.42 -5.00 -18.94
N LYS A 119 -8.58 -5.59 -19.23
CA LYS A 119 -8.78 -7.05 -19.37
C LYS A 119 -8.43 -7.58 -20.77
N LEU A 120 -7.87 -6.76 -21.66
CA LEU A 120 -7.53 -7.14 -23.03
C LEU A 120 -6.08 -6.75 -23.35
N GLY A 121 -5.14 -7.38 -22.65
CA GLY A 121 -3.76 -7.47 -23.14
C GLY A 121 -3.71 -8.50 -24.27
N ASN A 122 -3.56 -8.01 -25.50
CA ASN A 122 -3.25 -8.73 -26.74
C ASN A 122 -2.87 -10.23 -26.55
N ILE A 123 -3.79 -11.14 -26.89
CA ILE A 123 -3.45 -12.53 -27.24
C ILE A 123 -2.69 -12.45 -28.56
N ARG A 124 -1.37 -12.57 -28.50
CA ARG A 124 -0.56 -12.89 -29.68
C ARG A 124 0.59 -13.79 -29.30
#